data_AF-A0A959XKU5-F1
#
_entry.id   AF-A0A959XKU5-F1
#
_cell.length_a   1.000
_cell.length_b   1.000
_cell.length_c   1.000
_cell.angle_alpha   90.00
_cell.angle_beta   90.00
_cell.angle_gamma   90.00
#
_symmetry.space_group_name_H-M   'P 1'
#
loop_
_entity.id
_entity.type
_entity.pdbx_description
1 polymer ?
#
loop_
_entity_poly.entity_id
_entity_poly.type
_entity_poly.pdbx_seq_one_letter_code
_entity_poly.pdbx_strand_id
1 'polypeptide(L)'
;MKIRILFILFLTVVSLWADAQTKQIKNIDKYIEASRVAWNIPGMAVAIVKDGEVILSKGYGVRNVDNQLPVDDHTLFAIASNTKAFTAAALAVLVDEGKITWEDKVKDHLPYFELYDPYVTMNMTIRDLLCHRSGLATFSGDLLWYGSNYSREEVITRAKYLEPVYGFREHFGYQNIMFLAAGQIVSEVSGMTWDEFIKVRFFDPLGMNTSNTSIGAFTRDSNVSSPHNDRNGVNHAIDWVNWDNIGPAGSINSCVSEIAQWIKLQLGNGTLDSVQFWSEQRTREMWTVHTPNSISSWSASNYPSKTFAGYGLGWD
;
A
#
# COMPACT_ATOMS: atom_id res chain seq x y z
N MET A 1 -16.99 -50.07 19.38
CA MET A 1 -15.69 -50.27 18.68
C MET A 1 -15.53 -49.36 17.46
N LYS A 2 -16.49 -49.31 16.52
CA LYS A 2 -16.41 -48.47 15.30
C LYS A 2 -16.22 -46.95 15.56
N ILE A 3 -16.91 -46.37 16.55
CA ILE A 3 -16.79 -44.93 16.88
C ILE A 3 -15.39 -44.55 17.43
N ARG A 4 -14.78 -45.42 18.24
CA ARG A 4 -13.41 -45.20 18.76
C ARG A 4 -12.36 -45.28 17.64
N ILE A 5 -12.54 -46.17 16.67
CA ILE A 5 -11.63 -46.29 15.51
C ILE A 5 -11.76 -45.06 14.61
N LEU A 6 -12.98 -44.57 14.34
CA LEU A 6 -13.18 -43.32 13.59
C LEU A 6 -12.60 -42.10 14.32
N PHE A 7 -12.73 -42.02 15.64
CA PHE A 7 -12.16 -40.93 16.43
C PHE A 7 -10.63 -40.94 16.46
N ILE A 8 -10.01 -42.12 16.57
CA ILE A 8 -8.55 -42.27 16.48
C ILE A 8 -8.05 -41.96 15.07
N LEU A 9 -8.73 -42.43 14.02
CA LEU A 9 -8.37 -42.08 12.63
C LEU A 9 -8.46 -40.57 12.40
N PHE A 10 -9.53 -39.93 12.87
CA PHE A 10 -9.71 -38.49 12.77
C PHE A 10 -8.59 -37.73 13.49
N LEU A 11 -8.25 -38.12 14.73
CA LEU A 11 -7.13 -37.52 15.48
C LEU A 11 -5.78 -37.70 14.77
N THR A 12 -5.49 -38.89 14.21
CA THR A 12 -4.23 -39.12 13.49
C THR A 12 -4.13 -38.30 12.20
N VAL A 13 -5.24 -38.12 11.48
CA VAL A 13 -5.27 -37.27 10.29
C VAL A 13 -5.06 -35.81 10.70
N VAL A 14 -5.74 -35.30 11.72
CA VAL A 14 -5.55 -33.92 12.21
C VAL A 14 -4.10 -33.66 12.63
N SER A 15 -3.46 -34.60 13.33
CA SER A 15 -2.04 -34.48 13.73
C SER A 15 -1.09 -34.45 12.53
N LEU A 16 -1.27 -35.33 11.53
CA LEU A 16 -0.43 -35.35 10.33
C LEU A 16 -0.55 -34.06 9.49
N TRP A 17 -1.75 -33.48 9.42
CA TRP A 17 -1.97 -32.21 8.73
C TRP A 17 -1.32 -31.03 9.46
N ALA A 18 -1.42 -30.97 10.80
CA ALA A 18 -0.77 -29.95 11.61
C ALA A 18 0.77 -30.02 11.52
N ASP A 19 1.33 -31.24 11.53
CA ASP A 19 2.77 -31.46 11.35
C ASP A 19 3.24 -31.04 9.95
N ALA A 20 2.47 -31.34 8.91
CA ALA A 20 2.77 -30.96 7.53
C ALA A 20 2.76 -29.43 7.34
N GLN A 21 1.75 -28.74 7.88
CA GLN A 21 1.67 -27.27 7.86
C GLN A 21 2.85 -26.65 8.61
N THR A 22 3.17 -27.16 9.80
CA THR A 22 4.32 -26.71 10.59
C THR A 22 5.63 -26.88 9.82
N LYS A 23 5.81 -28.01 9.14
CA LYS A 23 6.99 -28.28 8.30
C LYS A 23 7.06 -27.33 7.10
N GLN A 24 5.93 -27.02 6.46
CA GLN A 24 5.87 -26.09 5.34
C GLN A 24 6.27 -24.66 5.77
N ILE A 25 5.73 -24.17 6.89
CA ILE A 25 6.08 -22.83 7.41
C ILE A 25 7.56 -22.75 7.79
N LYS A 26 8.13 -23.79 8.41
CA LYS A 26 9.58 -23.85 8.68
C LYS A 26 10.43 -23.81 7.40
N ASN A 27 9.97 -24.43 6.32
CA ASN A 27 10.67 -24.37 5.03
C ASN A 27 10.58 -22.98 4.40
N ILE A 28 9.41 -22.34 4.47
CA ILE A 28 9.22 -20.95 4.02
C ILE A 28 10.09 -19.99 4.83
N ASP A 29 10.11 -20.13 6.16
CA ASP A 29 10.96 -19.33 7.06
C ASP A 29 12.44 -19.39 6.67
N LYS A 30 12.96 -20.61 6.44
CA LYS A 30 14.33 -20.81 5.97
C LYS A 30 14.57 -20.21 4.58
N TYR A 31 13.61 -20.34 3.68
CA TYR A 31 13.70 -19.80 2.33
C TYR A 31 13.72 -18.27 2.33
N ILE A 32 12.92 -17.62 3.18
CA ILE A 32 12.91 -16.17 3.37
C ILE A 32 14.28 -15.69 3.83
N GLU A 33 14.85 -16.31 4.88
CA GLU A 33 16.17 -15.92 5.38
C GLU A 33 17.27 -16.17 4.35
N ALA A 34 17.24 -17.31 3.65
CA ALA A 34 18.18 -17.59 2.57
C ALA A 34 18.07 -16.56 1.43
N SER A 35 16.86 -16.12 1.10
CA SER A 35 16.63 -15.08 0.09
C SER A 35 17.15 -13.73 0.58
N ARG A 36 16.89 -13.34 1.82
CA ARG A 36 17.42 -12.11 2.41
C ARG A 36 18.94 -12.03 2.24
N VAL A 37 19.65 -13.12 2.55
CA VAL A 37 21.10 -13.23 2.37
C VAL A 37 21.49 -13.18 0.90
N ALA A 38 20.85 -13.98 0.05
CA ALA A 38 21.18 -14.06 -1.38
C ALA A 38 21.02 -12.73 -2.12
N TRP A 39 20.04 -11.92 -1.71
CA TRP A 39 19.74 -10.62 -2.30
C TRP A 39 20.40 -9.45 -1.56
N ASN A 40 21.29 -9.73 -0.60
CA ASN A 40 22.01 -8.72 0.19
C ASN A 40 21.07 -7.68 0.85
N ILE A 41 19.94 -8.14 1.39
CA ILE A 41 18.97 -7.27 2.07
C ILE A 41 19.35 -7.16 3.56
N PRO A 42 19.58 -5.96 4.13
CA PRO A 42 19.96 -5.80 5.53
C PRO A 42 18.98 -6.43 6.50
N GLY A 43 17.69 -6.13 6.32
CA GLY A 43 16.61 -6.61 7.14
C GLY A 43 15.28 -6.55 6.41
N MET A 44 14.36 -7.44 6.79
CA MET A 44 13.01 -7.51 6.24
C MET A 44 12.08 -8.11 7.28
N ALA A 45 10.78 -7.82 7.19
CA ALA A 45 9.76 -8.48 7.97
C ALA A 45 8.70 -9.09 7.04
N VAL A 46 8.13 -10.23 7.43
CA VAL A 46 7.14 -10.96 6.65
C VAL A 46 5.99 -11.39 7.55
N ALA A 47 4.76 -11.11 7.10
CA ALA A 47 3.57 -11.77 7.59
C ALA A 47 2.91 -12.59 6.47
N ILE A 48 2.30 -13.73 6.83
CA ILE A 48 1.50 -14.56 5.92
C ILE A 48 0.13 -14.75 6.55
N VAL A 49 -0.90 -14.29 5.84
CA VAL A 49 -2.29 -14.51 6.21
C VAL A 49 -2.87 -15.60 5.32
N LYS A 50 -3.50 -16.60 5.92
CA LYS A 50 -4.19 -17.68 5.21
C LYS A 50 -5.46 -18.05 5.95
N ASP A 51 -6.57 -18.13 5.22
CA ASP A 51 -7.87 -18.52 5.76
C ASP A 51 -8.29 -17.67 6.99
N GLY A 52 -7.98 -16.37 6.95
CA GLY A 52 -8.26 -15.41 8.03
C GLY A 52 -7.22 -15.38 9.17
N GLU A 53 -6.27 -16.32 9.19
CA GLU A 53 -5.30 -16.47 10.27
C GLU A 53 -3.89 -16.02 9.87
N VAL A 54 -3.17 -15.41 10.81
CA VAL A 54 -1.74 -15.07 10.63
C VAL A 54 -0.90 -16.30 10.95
N ILE A 55 -0.37 -16.97 9.92
CA ILE A 55 0.39 -18.21 10.05
C ILE A 55 1.91 -18.00 10.11
N LEU A 56 2.37 -16.78 9.81
CA LEU A 56 3.74 -16.30 10.00
C LEU A 56 3.68 -14.80 10.27
N SER A 57 4.46 -14.31 11.23
CA SER A 57 4.72 -12.89 11.50
C SER A 57 6.12 -12.82 12.10
N LYS A 58 7.11 -12.39 11.32
CA LYS A 58 8.52 -12.49 11.72
C LYS A 58 9.41 -11.45 11.05
N GLY A 59 10.37 -10.94 11.83
CA GLY A 59 11.48 -10.13 11.35
C GLY A 59 12.75 -10.95 11.07
N TYR A 60 13.57 -10.46 10.15
CA TYR A 60 14.79 -11.09 9.66
C TYR A 60 15.88 -10.04 9.49
N GLY A 61 17.12 -10.37 9.85
CA GLY A 61 18.27 -9.48 9.70
C GLY A 61 18.23 -8.30 10.67
N VAL A 62 18.76 -7.15 10.22
CA VAL A 62 18.97 -5.96 11.05
C VAL A 62 18.27 -4.73 10.48
N ARG A 63 17.72 -3.91 11.37
CA ARG A 63 17.00 -2.67 11.03
C ARG A 63 17.96 -1.52 10.68
N ASN A 64 19.24 -1.65 11.05
CA ASN A 64 20.30 -0.71 10.71
C ASN A 64 21.66 -1.43 10.71
N VAL A 65 22.45 -1.27 9.64
CA VAL A 65 23.73 -1.95 9.44
C VAL A 65 24.87 -1.41 10.32
N ASP A 66 24.73 -0.23 10.91
CA ASP A 66 25.75 0.37 11.76
C ASP A 66 25.60 -0.07 13.22
N ASN A 67 24.36 -0.13 13.72
CA ASN A 67 24.09 -0.52 15.12
C ASN A 67 23.63 -1.98 15.29
N GLN A 68 23.37 -2.70 14.20
CA GLN A 68 23.04 -4.13 14.17
C GLN A 68 21.80 -4.51 15.01
N LEU A 69 20.89 -3.57 15.26
CA LEU A 69 19.65 -3.86 15.98
C LEU A 69 18.75 -4.78 15.13
N PRO A 70 18.16 -5.83 15.72
CA PRO A 70 17.40 -6.83 14.96
C PRO A 70 16.11 -6.24 14.39
N VAL A 71 15.65 -6.81 13.28
CA VAL A 71 14.26 -6.65 12.83
C VAL A 71 13.39 -7.66 13.56
N ASP A 72 12.27 -7.21 14.09
CA ASP A 72 11.15 -8.04 14.57
C ASP A 72 9.88 -7.74 13.77
N ASP A 73 8.78 -8.39 14.14
CA ASP A 73 7.49 -8.23 13.44
C ASP A 73 6.76 -6.91 13.77
N HIS A 74 7.25 -6.17 14.77
CA HIS A 74 6.78 -4.85 15.17
C HIS A 74 7.70 -3.71 14.70
N THR A 75 8.74 -4.04 13.93
CA THR A 75 9.66 -3.05 13.37
C THR A 75 8.94 -2.29 12.27
N LEU A 76 8.89 -0.96 12.41
CA LEU A 76 8.29 -0.06 11.44
C LEU A 76 9.17 0.05 10.19
N PHE A 77 8.53 -0.06 9.04
CA PHE A 77 9.09 0.24 7.73
C PHE A 77 8.22 1.30 7.07
N ALA A 78 8.84 2.21 6.31
CA ALA A 78 8.10 3.02 5.35
C ALA A 78 7.53 2.08 4.27
N ILE A 79 6.20 1.92 4.23
CA ILE A 79 5.56 1.01 3.27
C ILE A 79 5.39 1.66 1.89
N ALA A 80 5.81 2.93 1.77
CA ALA A 80 5.83 3.70 0.53
C ALA A 80 4.50 3.58 -0.22
N SER A 81 4.54 3.18 -1.49
CA SER A 81 3.39 3.15 -2.38
C SER A 81 2.25 2.22 -1.95
N ASN A 82 2.46 1.29 -1.01
CA ASN A 82 1.35 0.54 -0.39
C ASN A 82 0.33 1.47 0.31
N THR A 83 0.74 2.69 0.67
CA THR A 83 -0.12 3.75 1.17
C THR A 83 -1.31 4.06 0.24
N LYS A 84 -1.13 3.91 -1.07
CA LYS A 84 -2.17 4.21 -2.06
C LYS A 84 -3.43 3.36 -1.88
N ALA A 85 -3.28 2.11 -1.43
CA ALA A 85 -4.40 1.23 -1.13
C ALA A 85 -5.25 1.77 0.03
N PHE A 86 -4.63 2.39 1.05
CA PHE A 86 -5.34 3.06 2.14
C PHE A 86 -6.08 4.31 1.65
N THR A 87 -5.47 5.10 0.77
CA THR A 87 -6.13 6.28 0.15
C THR A 87 -7.32 5.87 -0.72
N ALA A 88 -7.20 4.81 -1.51
CA ALA A 88 -8.32 4.27 -2.28
C ALA A 88 -9.45 3.77 -1.37
N ALA A 89 -9.13 3.06 -0.29
CA ALA A 89 -10.12 2.62 0.68
C ALA A 89 -10.78 3.79 1.43
N ALA A 90 -10.04 4.85 1.75
CA ALA A 90 -10.60 6.05 2.37
C ALA A 90 -11.68 6.68 1.49
N LEU A 91 -11.41 6.78 0.19
CA LEU A 91 -12.42 7.24 -0.78
C LEU A 91 -13.58 6.25 -0.92
N ALA A 92 -13.30 4.94 -0.92
CA ALA A 92 -14.35 3.92 -0.98
C ALA A 92 -15.34 4.02 0.18
N VAL A 93 -14.85 4.26 1.40
CA VAL A 93 -15.65 4.55 2.59
C VAL A 93 -16.56 5.75 2.35
N LEU A 94 -16.02 6.85 1.84
CA LEU A 94 -16.80 8.07 1.56
C LEU A 94 -17.83 7.86 0.44
N VAL A 95 -17.55 6.99 -0.53
CA VAL A 95 -18.52 6.63 -1.57
C VAL A 95 -19.66 5.78 -0.99
N ASP A 96 -19.38 4.81 -0.12
CA ASP A 96 -20.43 4.05 0.58
C ASP A 96 -21.29 4.93 1.49
N GLU A 97 -20.69 5.94 2.12
CA GLU A 97 -21.40 6.96 2.90
C GLU A 97 -22.24 7.91 2.02
N GLY A 98 -22.19 7.78 0.69
CA GLY A 98 -22.93 8.61 -0.25
C GLY A 98 -22.45 10.05 -0.34
N LYS A 99 -21.22 10.34 0.11
CA LYS A 99 -20.66 11.69 0.13
C LYS A 99 -19.99 12.10 -1.17
N ILE A 100 -19.50 11.12 -1.93
CA ILE A 100 -18.87 11.29 -3.24
C ILE A 100 -19.22 10.12 -4.14
N THR A 101 -18.96 10.25 -5.43
CA THR A 101 -18.93 9.13 -6.37
C THR A 101 -17.57 9.04 -7.06
N TRP A 102 -17.22 7.86 -7.58
CA TRP A 102 -16.01 7.69 -8.37
C TRP A 102 -15.96 8.56 -9.63
N GLU A 103 -17.11 9.01 -10.12
CA GLU A 103 -17.26 9.82 -11.34
C GLU A 103 -17.28 11.33 -11.07
N ASP A 104 -17.26 11.74 -9.80
CA ASP A 104 -17.20 13.15 -9.42
C ASP A 104 -15.98 13.81 -10.03
N LYS A 105 -16.13 15.06 -10.48
CA LYS A 105 -15.02 15.82 -11.02
C LYS A 105 -14.11 16.25 -9.88
N VAL A 106 -12.80 16.06 -10.05
CA VAL A 106 -11.80 16.47 -9.07
C VAL A 106 -11.91 17.96 -8.77
N LYS A 107 -12.15 18.77 -9.81
CA LYS A 107 -12.27 20.23 -9.69
C LYS A 107 -13.46 20.68 -8.83
N ASP A 108 -14.52 19.89 -8.75
CA ASP A 108 -15.70 20.21 -7.93
C ASP A 108 -15.37 20.10 -6.43
N HIS A 109 -14.43 19.24 -6.07
CA HIS A 109 -13.94 19.05 -4.70
C HIS A 109 -12.69 19.87 -4.40
N LEU A 110 -11.80 20.05 -5.38
CA LEU A 110 -10.56 20.80 -5.25
C LEU A 110 -10.54 21.92 -6.29
N PRO A 111 -11.10 23.12 -6.01
CA PRO A 111 -11.19 24.20 -6.99
C PRO A 111 -9.84 24.66 -7.54
N TYR A 112 -8.76 24.50 -6.76
CA TYR A 112 -7.38 24.80 -7.14
C TYR A 112 -6.74 23.74 -8.05
N PHE A 113 -7.41 22.62 -8.31
CA PHE A 113 -6.90 21.57 -9.19
C PHE A 113 -6.86 22.07 -10.64
N GLU A 114 -5.66 22.05 -11.20
CA GLU A 114 -5.35 22.41 -12.58
C GLU A 114 -4.28 21.47 -13.14
N LEU A 115 -4.50 21.02 -14.38
CA LEU A 115 -3.55 20.31 -15.21
C LEU A 115 -3.26 21.10 -16.47
N TYR A 116 -2.24 20.66 -17.22
CA TYR A 116 -1.77 21.36 -18.42
C TYR A 116 -2.88 21.63 -19.43
N ASP A 117 -3.74 20.64 -19.69
CA ASP A 117 -4.89 20.77 -20.58
C ASP A 117 -6.15 21.18 -19.79
N PRO A 118 -6.83 22.30 -20.15
CA PRO A 118 -8.09 22.70 -19.54
C PRO A 118 -9.19 21.65 -19.65
N TYR A 119 -9.27 20.90 -20.75
CA TYR A 119 -10.24 19.83 -20.91
C TYR A 119 -10.02 18.73 -19.87
N VAL A 120 -8.77 18.30 -19.68
CA VAL A 120 -8.41 17.28 -18.69
C VAL A 120 -8.70 17.77 -17.27
N THR A 121 -8.35 19.03 -16.98
CA THR A 121 -8.67 19.68 -15.70
C THR A 121 -10.16 19.61 -15.37
N MET A 122 -11.03 19.90 -16.33
CA MET A 122 -12.49 19.90 -16.13
C MET A 122 -13.11 18.51 -16.12
N ASN A 123 -12.43 17.50 -16.67
CA ASN A 123 -13.01 16.18 -16.88
C ASN A 123 -12.40 15.07 -16.02
N MET A 124 -11.27 15.31 -15.36
CA MET A 124 -10.65 14.40 -14.41
C MET A 124 -11.64 14.00 -13.32
N THR A 125 -11.81 12.71 -13.13
CA THR A 125 -12.65 12.11 -12.10
C THR A 125 -11.81 11.52 -10.97
N ILE A 126 -12.43 11.24 -9.82
CA ILE A 126 -11.78 10.51 -8.72
C ILE A 126 -11.24 9.15 -9.21
N ARG A 127 -12.00 8.45 -10.05
CA ARG A 127 -11.54 7.19 -10.68
C ARG A 127 -10.24 7.38 -11.45
N ASP A 128 -10.16 8.42 -12.27
CA ASP A 128 -8.98 8.70 -13.09
C ASP A 128 -7.72 8.91 -12.25
N LEU A 129 -7.85 9.58 -11.10
CA LEU A 129 -6.73 9.78 -10.15
C LEU A 129 -6.21 8.43 -9.64
N LEU A 130 -7.12 7.53 -9.26
CA LEU A 130 -6.79 6.27 -8.62
C LEU A 130 -6.32 5.19 -9.60
N CYS A 131 -6.51 5.36 -10.90
CA CYS A 131 -6.08 4.40 -11.92
C CYS A 131 -5.09 4.96 -12.96
N HIS A 132 -4.34 6.01 -12.59
CA HIS A 132 -3.10 6.43 -13.28
C HIS A 132 -3.27 6.77 -14.77
N ARG A 133 -4.34 7.49 -15.14
CA ARG A 133 -4.72 7.69 -16.55
C ARG A 133 -4.92 9.15 -16.95
N SER A 134 -4.05 10.02 -16.43
CA SER A 134 -4.08 11.48 -16.64
C SER A 134 -3.48 11.96 -17.97
N GLY A 135 -2.72 11.10 -18.66
CA GLY A 135 -1.94 11.46 -19.86
C GLY A 135 -0.46 11.76 -19.58
N LEU A 136 -0.08 11.85 -18.31
CA LEU A 136 1.31 12.03 -17.89
C LEU A 136 2.09 10.70 -17.90
N ALA A 137 3.41 10.77 -18.03
CA ALA A 137 4.28 9.60 -17.91
C ALA A 137 4.44 9.16 -16.45
N THR A 138 4.93 7.93 -16.26
CA THR A 138 5.34 7.44 -14.95
C THR A 138 6.37 8.38 -14.31
N PHE A 139 6.09 8.79 -13.07
CA PHE A 139 6.89 9.70 -12.23
C PHE A 139 7.00 11.15 -12.75
N SER A 140 6.17 11.56 -13.72
CA SER A 140 6.06 12.96 -14.13
C SER A 140 5.74 13.85 -12.93
N GLY A 141 6.65 14.78 -12.64
CA GLY A 141 6.52 15.75 -11.56
C GLY A 141 7.01 15.29 -10.18
N ASP A 142 7.58 14.08 -10.04
CA ASP A 142 7.96 13.60 -8.71
C ASP A 142 9.04 14.44 -8.01
N LEU A 143 9.90 15.11 -8.80
CA LEU A 143 10.88 16.06 -8.28
C LEU A 143 10.26 17.34 -7.69
N LEU A 144 8.94 17.58 -7.87
CA LEU A 144 8.25 18.70 -7.24
C LEU A 144 8.06 18.49 -5.73
N TRP A 145 7.78 17.26 -5.31
CA TRP A 145 7.53 16.95 -3.90
C TRP A 145 8.76 16.40 -3.19
N TYR A 146 9.64 15.68 -3.90
CA TYR A 146 10.81 15.05 -3.29
C TYR A 146 11.81 16.08 -2.77
N GLY A 147 12.03 16.12 -1.46
CA GLY A 147 12.98 17.04 -0.82
C GLY A 147 12.58 18.51 -0.87
N SER A 148 11.32 18.83 -1.18
CA SER A 148 10.80 20.20 -1.16
C SER A 148 10.05 20.49 0.14
N ASN A 149 9.87 21.78 0.44
CA ASN A 149 9.05 22.26 1.55
C ASN A 149 7.66 22.73 1.10
N TYR A 150 7.25 22.40 -0.13
CA TYR A 150 5.92 22.74 -0.63
C TYR A 150 4.84 22.05 0.19
N SER A 151 3.76 22.77 0.42
CA SER A 151 2.51 22.19 0.91
C SER A 151 1.93 21.19 -0.10
N ARG A 152 0.99 20.36 0.36
CA ARG A 152 0.28 19.40 -0.50
C ARG A 152 -0.45 20.11 -1.66
N GLU A 153 -1.11 21.22 -1.36
CA GLU A 153 -1.78 22.07 -2.37
C GLU A 153 -0.77 22.66 -3.37
N GLU A 154 0.40 23.12 -2.90
CA GLU A 154 1.44 23.64 -3.77
C GLU A 154 2.01 22.60 -4.75
N VAL A 155 2.14 21.35 -4.31
CA VAL A 155 2.53 20.23 -5.19
C VAL A 155 1.46 19.99 -6.25
N ILE A 156 0.17 19.95 -5.86
CA ILE A 156 -0.95 19.72 -6.79
C ILE A 156 -1.08 20.86 -7.80
N THR A 157 -1.07 22.11 -7.36
CA THR A 157 -1.25 23.30 -8.23
C THR A 157 -0.13 23.45 -9.25
N ARG A 158 1.07 22.93 -8.98
CA ARG A 158 2.20 22.92 -9.92
C ARG A 158 2.07 21.83 -10.99
N ALA A 159 1.15 20.87 -10.84
CA ALA A 159 0.91 19.83 -11.85
C ALA A 159 0.48 20.40 -13.20
N LYS A 160 -0.08 21.62 -13.24
CA LYS A 160 -0.44 22.32 -14.49
C LYS A 160 0.74 22.60 -15.42
N TYR A 161 1.97 22.57 -14.90
CA TYR A 161 3.17 22.76 -15.71
C TYR A 161 3.72 21.46 -16.32
N LEU A 162 3.10 20.31 -16.01
CA LEU A 162 3.53 19.02 -16.52
C LEU A 162 2.86 18.76 -17.86
N GLU A 163 3.64 18.80 -18.94
CA GLU A 163 3.15 18.49 -20.28
C GLU A 163 2.86 16.98 -20.43
N PRO A 164 1.66 16.59 -20.92
CA PRO A 164 1.31 15.19 -21.12
C PRO A 164 2.07 14.59 -22.30
N VAL A 165 2.40 13.31 -22.19
CA VAL A 165 3.02 12.52 -23.29
C VAL A 165 2.01 11.61 -23.97
N TYR A 166 0.85 11.41 -23.34
CA TYR A 166 -0.25 10.58 -23.80
C TYR A 166 -1.56 11.38 -23.78
N GLY A 167 -2.55 10.94 -24.55
CA GLY A 167 -3.91 11.43 -24.44
C GLY A 167 -4.54 11.10 -23.09
N PHE A 168 -5.52 11.90 -22.69
CA PHE A 168 -6.29 11.66 -21.47
C PHE A 168 -6.99 10.30 -21.52
N ARG A 169 -6.77 9.47 -20.50
CA ARG A 169 -7.26 8.08 -20.38
C ARG A 169 -6.70 7.09 -21.42
N GLU A 170 -5.68 7.47 -22.18
CA GLU A 170 -5.13 6.62 -23.25
C GLU A 170 -4.16 5.56 -22.69
N HIS A 171 -3.29 5.96 -21.75
CA HIS A 171 -2.22 5.13 -21.22
C HIS A 171 -2.13 5.19 -19.70
N PHE A 172 -1.56 4.11 -19.13
CA PHE A 172 -1.11 4.09 -17.75
C PHE A 172 0.19 4.89 -17.59
N GLY A 173 0.19 5.84 -16.67
CA GLY A 173 1.40 6.51 -16.19
C GLY A 173 1.32 6.64 -14.67
N TYR A 174 2.25 6.01 -13.96
CA TYR A 174 2.22 5.97 -12.49
C TYR A 174 2.46 7.36 -11.89
N GLN A 175 1.52 7.84 -11.07
CA GLN A 175 1.42 9.24 -10.66
C GLN A 175 1.23 9.40 -9.15
N ASN A 176 2.24 9.91 -8.45
CA ASN A 176 2.12 10.22 -7.03
C ASN A 176 1.27 11.48 -6.79
N ILE A 177 1.42 12.51 -7.62
CA ILE A 177 0.68 13.78 -7.48
C ILE A 177 -0.84 13.57 -7.63
N MET A 178 -1.28 12.65 -8.49
CA MET A 178 -2.71 12.34 -8.63
C MET A 178 -3.26 11.62 -7.39
N PHE A 179 -2.47 10.75 -6.75
CA PHE A 179 -2.85 10.15 -5.47
C PHE A 179 -2.84 11.15 -4.32
N LEU A 180 -1.93 12.12 -4.34
CA LEU A 180 -1.96 13.26 -3.41
C LEU A 180 -3.27 14.04 -3.55
N ALA A 181 -3.69 14.37 -4.77
CA ALA A 181 -4.99 15.01 -5.01
C ALA A 181 -6.15 14.13 -4.50
N ALA A 182 -6.10 12.82 -4.73
CA ALA A 182 -7.12 11.89 -4.24
C ALA A 182 -7.25 11.93 -2.70
N GLY A 183 -6.13 12.00 -1.97
CA GLY A 183 -6.14 12.17 -0.52
C GLY A 183 -6.60 13.56 -0.06
N GLN A 184 -6.38 14.62 -0.85
CA GLN A 184 -6.95 15.94 -0.54
C GLN A 184 -8.48 15.96 -0.70
N ILE A 185 -9.06 15.17 -1.60
CA ILE A 185 -10.52 14.99 -1.68
C ILE A 185 -11.06 14.35 -0.39
N VAL A 186 -10.37 13.36 0.18
CA VAL A 186 -10.73 12.82 1.52
C VAL A 186 -10.80 13.94 2.54
N SER A 187 -9.84 14.88 2.49
CA SER A 187 -9.78 15.98 3.45
C SER A 187 -10.95 16.95 3.31
N GLU A 188 -11.22 17.38 2.08
CA GLU A 188 -12.34 18.28 1.77
C GLU A 188 -13.69 17.69 2.19
N VAL A 189 -13.94 16.43 1.82
CA VAL A 189 -15.24 15.79 1.97
C VAL A 189 -15.52 15.38 3.42
N SER A 190 -14.48 15.01 4.18
CA SER A 190 -14.65 14.54 5.56
C SER A 190 -14.48 15.63 6.61
N GLY A 191 -13.80 16.73 6.29
CA GLY A 191 -13.39 17.75 7.26
C GLY A 191 -12.23 17.33 8.18
N MET A 192 -11.67 16.14 7.99
CA MET A 192 -10.45 15.66 8.67
C MET A 192 -9.27 15.77 7.72
N THR A 193 -8.06 15.99 8.20
CA THR A 193 -6.90 15.77 7.32
C THR A 193 -6.85 14.30 6.88
N TRP A 194 -6.25 14.01 5.72
CA TRP A 194 -6.05 12.62 5.29
C TRP A 194 -5.36 11.78 6.37
N ASP A 195 -4.35 12.33 7.03
CA ASP A 195 -3.60 11.67 8.10
C ASP A 195 -4.50 11.27 9.28
N GLU A 196 -5.35 12.20 9.74
CA GLU A 196 -6.34 11.93 10.79
C GLU A 196 -7.39 10.93 10.34
N PHE A 197 -7.87 11.04 9.10
CA PHE A 197 -8.85 10.11 8.55
C PHE A 197 -8.30 8.69 8.53
N ILE A 198 -7.08 8.48 8.03
CA ILE A 198 -6.44 7.15 8.02
C ILE A 198 -6.31 6.61 9.44
N LYS A 199 -5.87 7.45 10.38
CA LYS A 199 -5.76 7.06 11.78
C LYS A 199 -7.10 6.61 12.37
N VAL A 200 -8.11 7.46 12.30
CA VAL A 200 -9.42 7.24 12.94
C VAL A 200 -10.21 6.13 12.25
N ARG A 201 -10.15 6.04 10.93
CA ARG A 201 -10.99 5.12 10.14
C ARG A 201 -10.34 3.76 9.90
N PHE A 202 -9.02 3.66 9.97
CA PHE A 202 -8.31 2.40 9.75
C PHE A 202 -7.38 2.02 10.88
N PHE A 203 -6.42 2.87 11.28
CA PHE A 203 -5.41 2.43 12.24
C PHE A 203 -6.01 2.08 13.61
N ASP A 204 -6.77 2.99 14.20
CA ASP A 204 -7.37 2.79 15.51
C ASP A 204 -8.31 1.56 15.56
N PRO A 205 -9.30 1.41 14.66
CA PRO A 205 -10.20 0.25 14.69
C PRO A 205 -9.53 -1.07 14.28
N LEU A 206 -8.41 -1.06 13.56
CA LEU A 206 -7.62 -2.27 13.25
C LEU A 206 -6.55 -2.58 14.30
N GLY A 207 -6.41 -1.75 15.34
CA GLY A 207 -5.38 -1.91 16.37
C GLY A 207 -3.96 -1.65 15.85
N MET A 208 -3.81 -0.86 14.78
CA MET A 208 -2.53 -0.48 14.21
C MET A 208 -1.92 0.71 14.98
N ASN A 209 -1.62 0.49 16.25
CA ASN A 209 -1.30 1.53 17.23
C ASN A 209 0.07 2.20 16.99
N THR A 210 0.98 1.55 16.29
CA THR A 210 2.33 2.08 16.00
C THR A 210 2.44 2.66 14.59
N SER A 211 1.52 2.28 13.69
CA SER A 211 1.41 2.85 12.36
C SER A 211 1.15 4.35 12.39
N ASN A 212 1.80 5.06 11.48
CA ASN A 212 1.71 6.52 11.36
C ASN A 212 1.91 6.95 9.90
N THR A 213 1.74 8.24 9.63
CA THR A 213 1.83 8.83 8.29
C THR A 213 2.97 9.84 8.14
N SER A 214 3.89 9.90 9.09
CA SER A 214 4.98 10.88 9.08
C SER A 214 6.23 10.34 9.75
N ILE A 215 7.38 10.56 9.12
CA ILE A 215 8.67 10.25 9.74
C ILE A 215 8.96 11.11 10.97
N GLY A 216 8.25 12.24 11.13
CA GLY A 216 8.32 13.09 12.32
C GLY A 216 7.78 12.42 13.59
N ALA A 217 7.06 11.31 13.45
CA ALA A 217 6.63 10.48 14.58
C ALA A 217 7.79 9.64 15.17
N PHE A 218 8.91 9.51 14.47
CA PHE A 218 10.04 8.71 14.93
C PHE A 218 10.85 9.45 16.00
N THR A 219 11.22 8.70 17.02
CA THR A 219 12.12 9.13 18.11
C THR A 219 13.40 8.30 18.06
N ARG A 220 14.41 8.69 18.85
CA ARG A 220 15.67 7.95 18.95
C ARG A 220 15.48 6.48 19.32
N ASP A 221 14.46 6.17 20.13
CA ASP A 221 14.22 4.83 20.67
C ASP A 221 13.15 4.06 19.87
N SER A 222 12.64 4.63 18.78
CA SER A 222 11.63 3.98 17.94
C SER A 222 12.12 2.65 17.38
N ASN A 223 11.22 1.67 17.32
CA ASN A 223 11.47 0.41 16.63
C ASN A 223 11.24 0.56 15.13
N VAL A 224 12.19 1.22 14.44
CA VAL A 224 12.08 1.58 13.03
C VAL A 224 13.32 1.15 12.25
N SER A 225 13.12 0.63 11.04
CA SER A 225 14.20 0.34 10.10
C SER A 225 14.73 1.63 9.50
N SER A 226 16.05 1.81 9.52
CA SER A 226 16.68 2.89 8.77
C SER A 226 16.59 2.62 7.27
N PRO A 227 16.54 3.64 6.42
CA PRO A 227 16.74 3.47 5.00
C PRO A 227 18.20 3.10 4.72
N HIS A 228 18.41 2.25 3.71
CA HIS A 228 19.73 1.83 3.27
C HIS A 228 19.89 2.10 1.77
N ASN A 229 21.14 2.30 1.35
CA ASN A 229 21.51 2.31 -0.05
C ASN A 229 22.72 1.38 -0.26
N ASP A 230 22.70 0.65 -1.36
CA ASP A 230 23.84 -0.19 -1.78
C ASP A 230 24.88 0.67 -2.50
N ARG A 231 26.14 0.55 -2.09
CA ARG A 231 27.29 1.09 -2.81
C ARG A 231 28.28 -0.04 -3.02
N ASN A 232 28.31 -0.57 -4.25
CA ASN A 232 29.21 -1.64 -4.66
C ASN A 232 29.02 -2.94 -3.84
N GLY A 233 27.77 -3.35 -3.58
CA GLY A 233 27.47 -4.55 -2.82
C GLY A 233 27.55 -4.40 -1.30
N VAL A 234 27.81 -3.17 -0.81
CA VAL A 234 27.84 -2.85 0.62
C VAL A 234 26.66 -1.94 0.93
N ASN A 235 25.82 -2.37 1.86
CA ASN A 235 24.72 -1.57 2.36
C ASN A 235 25.25 -0.50 3.33
N HIS A 236 24.79 0.73 3.15
CA HIS A 236 25.04 1.85 4.05
C HIS A 236 23.71 2.41 4.53
N ALA A 237 23.59 2.70 5.83
CA ALA A 237 22.46 3.50 6.30
C ALA A 237 22.56 4.90 5.68
N ILE A 238 21.41 5.44 5.30
CA ILE A 238 21.29 6.81 4.80
C ILE A 238 20.32 7.60 5.69
N ASP A 239 20.37 8.92 5.57
CA ASP A 239 19.44 9.77 6.29
C ASP A 239 18.02 9.66 5.74
N TRP A 240 17.05 9.83 6.62
CA TRP A 240 15.65 9.96 6.22
C TRP A 240 15.43 11.25 5.43
N VAL A 241 14.62 11.14 4.39
CA VAL A 241 14.09 12.31 3.67
C VAL A 241 12.61 12.44 4.02
N ASN A 242 12.20 13.62 4.48
CA ASN A 242 10.79 13.89 4.72
C ASN A 242 10.05 14.02 3.38
N TRP A 243 8.96 13.27 3.23
CA TRP A 243 8.06 13.33 2.09
C TRP A 243 6.59 13.38 2.53
N ASP A 244 6.30 13.97 3.69
CA ASP A 244 4.94 14.07 4.25
C ASP A 244 4.01 14.91 3.35
N ASN A 245 4.60 15.76 2.50
CA ASN A 245 3.91 16.51 1.45
C ASN A 245 3.35 15.64 0.32
N ILE A 246 3.73 14.36 0.22
CA ILE A 246 3.11 13.36 -0.68
C ILE A 246 2.33 12.29 0.10
N GLY A 247 1.95 12.59 1.34
CA GLY A 247 1.43 11.61 2.30
C GLY A 247 0.48 10.55 1.74
N PRO A 248 -0.66 10.95 1.13
CA PRO A 248 -1.62 10.02 0.52
C PRO A 248 -1.09 9.05 -0.54
N ALA A 249 0.10 9.29 -1.08
CA ALA A 249 0.73 8.41 -2.06
C ALA A 249 1.82 7.53 -1.45
N GLY A 250 2.35 7.81 -0.26
CA GLY A 250 3.60 7.18 0.17
C GLY A 250 4.04 7.25 1.63
N SER A 251 3.39 8.00 2.52
CA SER A 251 4.00 8.28 3.84
C SER A 251 3.65 7.31 4.97
N ILE A 252 2.86 6.26 4.73
CA ILE A 252 2.55 5.31 5.80
C ILE A 252 3.84 4.58 6.22
N ASN A 253 4.05 4.54 7.53
CA ASN A 253 5.02 3.70 8.20
C ASN A 253 4.24 2.66 9.01
N SER A 254 4.56 1.38 8.84
CA SER A 254 3.85 0.29 9.51
C SER A 254 4.75 -0.92 9.71
N CYS A 255 4.28 -1.88 10.50
CA CYS A 255 4.96 -3.15 10.77
C CYS A 255 4.08 -4.31 10.29
N VAL A 256 4.67 -5.51 10.13
CA VAL A 256 3.94 -6.63 9.53
C VAL A 256 2.85 -7.19 10.44
N SER A 257 2.97 -7.05 11.77
CA SER A 257 1.91 -7.45 12.70
C SER A 257 0.64 -6.59 12.52
N GLU A 258 0.80 -5.31 12.19
CA GLU A 258 -0.30 -4.37 11.96
C GLU A 258 -0.84 -4.43 10.51
N ILE A 259 0.05 -4.48 9.51
CA ILE A 259 -0.36 -4.70 8.11
C ILE A 259 -1.09 -6.02 7.94
N ALA A 260 -0.81 -7.05 8.74
CA ALA A 260 -1.58 -8.29 8.71
C ALA A 260 -3.08 -8.06 9.01
N GLN A 261 -3.44 -7.11 9.88
CA GLN A 261 -4.86 -6.77 10.13
C GLN A 261 -5.48 -6.06 8.92
N TRP A 262 -4.73 -5.15 8.28
CA TRP A 262 -5.14 -4.54 7.01
C TRP A 262 -5.37 -5.58 5.92
N ILE A 263 -4.47 -6.56 5.77
CA ILE A 263 -4.61 -7.64 4.79
C ILE A 263 -5.81 -8.54 5.14
N LYS A 264 -6.05 -8.86 6.42
CA LYS A 264 -7.26 -9.59 6.82
C LYS A 264 -8.53 -8.84 6.45
N LEU A 265 -8.59 -7.52 6.66
CA LEU A 265 -9.72 -6.68 6.25
C LEU A 265 -9.94 -6.73 4.72
N GLN A 266 -8.86 -6.67 3.96
CA GLN A 266 -8.92 -6.76 2.49
C GLN A 266 -9.44 -8.14 2.03
N LEU A 267 -8.92 -9.23 2.61
CA LEU A 267 -9.38 -10.60 2.33
C LEU A 267 -10.83 -10.83 2.78
N GLY A 268 -11.29 -10.10 3.81
CA GLY A 268 -12.67 -10.05 4.27
C GLY A 268 -13.58 -9.12 3.46
N ASN A 269 -13.13 -8.62 2.31
CA ASN A 269 -13.86 -7.70 1.43
C ASN A 269 -14.41 -6.46 2.16
N GLY A 270 -13.58 -5.83 3.00
CA GLY A 270 -13.96 -4.63 3.75
C GLY A 270 -14.69 -4.91 5.06
N THR A 271 -14.77 -6.18 5.49
CA THR A 271 -15.28 -6.56 6.81
C THR A 271 -14.24 -7.36 7.60
N LEU A 272 -14.02 -7.00 8.86
CA LEU A 272 -13.17 -7.74 9.79
C LEU A 272 -13.88 -7.85 11.15
N ASP A 273 -13.92 -9.04 11.74
CA ASP A 273 -14.53 -9.30 13.05
C ASP A 273 -15.96 -8.73 13.20
N SER A 274 -16.77 -8.87 12.14
CA SER A 274 -18.14 -8.33 12.01
C SER A 274 -18.25 -6.80 11.92
N VAL A 275 -17.13 -6.08 11.91
CA VAL A 275 -17.08 -4.64 11.64
C VAL A 275 -16.89 -4.42 10.15
N GLN A 276 -17.87 -3.80 9.51
CA GLN A 276 -17.78 -3.40 8.11
C GLN A 276 -17.19 -1.99 8.01
N PHE A 277 -16.08 -1.87 7.30
CA PHE A 277 -15.42 -0.60 6.99
C PHE A 277 -15.95 -0.03 5.69
N TRP A 278 -16.06 -0.89 4.68
CA TRP A 278 -16.69 -0.60 3.39
C TRP A 278 -17.39 -1.87 2.88
N SER A 279 -18.32 -1.69 1.95
CA SER A 279 -19.13 -2.75 1.36
C SER A 279 -18.31 -3.62 0.43
N GLU A 280 -18.69 -4.89 0.30
CA GLU A 280 -18.08 -5.82 -0.65
C GLU A 280 -18.10 -5.28 -2.09
N GLN A 281 -19.12 -4.48 -2.43
CA GLN A 281 -19.19 -3.79 -3.71
C GLN A 281 -18.00 -2.85 -3.92
N ARG A 282 -17.57 -2.08 -2.90
CA ARG A 282 -16.39 -1.22 -3.04
C ARG A 282 -15.11 -2.02 -3.21
N THR A 283 -14.95 -3.16 -2.53
CA THR A 283 -13.79 -4.05 -2.79
C THR A 283 -13.77 -4.47 -4.25
N ARG A 284 -14.90 -4.95 -4.78
CA ARG A 284 -14.97 -5.35 -6.20
C ARG A 284 -14.63 -4.19 -7.13
N GLU A 285 -15.12 -2.99 -6.86
CA GLU A 285 -14.81 -1.82 -7.67
C GLU A 285 -13.34 -1.40 -7.60
N MET A 286 -12.73 -1.45 -6.41
CA MET A 286 -11.30 -1.16 -6.23
C MET A 286 -10.40 -2.16 -6.95
N TRP A 287 -10.78 -3.44 -6.98
CA TRP A 287 -9.97 -4.50 -7.59
C TRP A 287 -10.31 -4.78 -9.06
N THR A 288 -11.40 -4.22 -9.56
CA THR A 288 -11.72 -4.29 -10.99
C THR A 288 -10.69 -3.51 -11.78
N VAL A 289 -10.21 -4.09 -12.89
CA VAL A 289 -9.28 -3.41 -13.81
C VAL A 289 -9.97 -2.22 -14.48
N HIS A 290 -9.43 -1.01 -14.29
CA HIS A 290 -9.87 0.24 -14.92
C HIS A 290 -8.91 0.77 -15.97
N THR A 291 -7.63 0.37 -15.89
CA THR A 291 -6.60 0.74 -16.86
C THR A 291 -5.82 -0.51 -17.28
N PRO A 292 -5.88 -0.94 -18.56
CA PRO A 292 -5.11 -2.09 -19.01
C PRO A 292 -3.61 -1.76 -19.06
N ASN A 293 -2.77 -2.72 -18.68
CA ASN A 293 -1.32 -2.60 -18.71
C ASN A 293 -0.73 -3.62 -19.70
N SER A 294 0.33 -3.20 -20.40
CA SER A 294 1.13 -4.11 -21.21
C SER A 294 1.89 -5.09 -20.31
N ILE A 295 2.00 -6.35 -20.75
CA ILE A 295 2.90 -7.31 -20.11
C ILE A 295 4.33 -6.94 -20.48
N SER A 296 5.13 -6.53 -19.50
CA SER A 296 6.54 -6.21 -19.72
C SER A 296 7.33 -7.46 -20.13
N SER A 297 8.43 -7.29 -20.87
CA SER A 297 9.31 -8.41 -21.25
C SER A 297 9.78 -9.20 -20.03
N TRP A 298 10.12 -8.50 -18.93
CA TRP A 298 10.48 -9.15 -17.67
C TRP A 298 9.33 -10.01 -17.12
N SER A 299 8.10 -9.49 -17.13
CA SER A 299 6.93 -10.24 -16.65
C SER A 299 6.63 -11.45 -17.55
N ALA A 300 6.75 -11.31 -18.86
CA ALA A 300 6.54 -12.41 -19.80
C ALA A 300 7.59 -13.53 -19.61
N SER A 301 8.84 -13.18 -19.32
CA SER A 301 9.91 -14.17 -19.06
C SER A 301 9.76 -14.89 -17.72
N ASN A 302 9.33 -14.19 -16.66
CA ASN A 302 9.24 -14.79 -15.32
C ASN A 302 7.87 -15.44 -15.04
N TYR A 303 6.82 -15.02 -15.74
CA TYR A 303 5.44 -15.51 -15.58
C TYR A 303 4.82 -15.83 -16.94
N PRO A 304 5.26 -16.89 -17.64
CA PRO A 304 4.84 -17.17 -19.01
C PRO A 304 3.34 -17.48 -19.15
N SER A 305 2.64 -17.79 -18.06
CA SER A 305 1.18 -17.96 -18.02
C SER A 305 0.39 -16.66 -17.88
N LYS A 306 1.04 -15.52 -17.62
CA LYS A 306 0.38 -14.22 -17.50
C LYS A 306 0.01 -13.70 -18.90
N THR A 307 -1.28 -13.59 -19.18
CA THR A 307 -1.81 -13.18 -20.49
C THR A 307 -2.55 -11.83 -20.47
N PHE A 308 -2.77 -11.25 -19.29
CA PHE A 308 -3.29 -9.91 -19.12
C PHE A 308 -2.66 -9.24 -17.88
N ALA A 309 -2.67 -7.91 -17.88
CA ALA A 309 -2.31 -7.08 -16.74
C ALA A 309 -3.18 -5.82 -16.75
N GLY A 310 -3.39 -5.21 -15.59
CA GLY A 310 -4.14 -3.98 -15.49
C GLY A 310 -3.99 -3.39 -14.11
N TYR A 311 -4.64 -2.25 -13.92
CA TYR A 311 -4.63 -1.52 -12.66
C TYR A 311 -6.06 -1.19 -12.26
N GLY A 312 -6.39 -1.44 -10.99
CA GLY A 312 -7.65 -1.08 -10.35
C GLY A 312 -7.63 0.34 -9.78
N LEU A 313 -8.39 0.58 -8.71
CA LEU A 313 -8.35 1.83 -7.96
C LEU A 313 -7.29 1.70 -6.86
N GLY A 314 -6.04 1.99 -7.17
CA GLY A 314 -4.91 1.83 -6.25
C GLY A 314 -4.40 0.40 -6.07
N TRP A 315 -4.71 -0.51 -6.99
CA TRP A 315 -4.33 -1.93 -6.94
C TRP A 315 -3.74 -2.43 -8.26
N ASP A 316 -2.63 -3.18 -8.19
CA ASP A 316 -1.97 -3.90 -9.31
C ASP A 316 -2.45 -5.36 -9.44
#